data_AF-A0A7S4IT79-F1
#
_entry.id   AF-A0A7S4IT79-F1
#
_cell.length_a   1.000
_cell.length_b   1.000
_cell.length_c   1.000
_cell.angle_alpha   90.00
_cell.angle_beta   90.00
_cell.angle_gamma   90.00
#
_symmetry.space_group_name_H-M   'P 1'
#
loop_
_entity.id
_entity.type
_entity.pdbx_description
1 polymer ?
#
loop_
_entity_poly.entity_id
_entity_poly.type
_entity_poly.pdbx_seq_one_letter_code
_entity_poly.pdbx_strand_id
1 'polypeptide(L)'
;PFVPPSPHHTMDDDDEIDEAELLALQGGKRKKEYVNEGALELKLKQLTENANPDPDKAWLETLAVTSTERLELDDAEDDLKRELAFYNQALSAVKVAQTRLEKLGVPHVRPDDYFAEMVKSDKHMLKVKRRMVNQQQEIIEQEERRKQKANKKFGKQVQRETLTARAQQKKR
;
A
#
# COMPACT_ATOMS: atom_id res chain seq x y z
N PRO A 1 -1.27 -45.54 -9.00
CA PRO A 1 -0.19 -45.43 -10.00
C PRO A 1 0.37 -44.00 -10.05
N PHE A 2 1.55 -43.83 -9.44
CA PHE A 2 2.32 -42.60 -9.33
C PHE A 2 2.97 -42.29 -10.69
N VAL A 3 2.68 -41.13 -11.26
CA VAL A 3 3.32 -40.64 -12.50
C VAL A 3 4.60 -39.90 -12.10
N PRO A 4 5.79 -40.31 -12.58
CA PRO A 4 7.03 -39.61 -12.23
C PRO A 4 7.07 -38.23 -12.91
N PRO A 5 7.70 -37.22 -12.27
CA PRO A 5 7.89 -35.90 -12.88
C PRO A 5 8.87 -35.97 -14.05
N SER A 6 8.54 -35.26 -15.15
CA SER A 6 9.36 -35.12 -16.36
C SER A 6 10.72 -34.47 -16.07
N PRO A 7 11.74 -34.72 -16.94
CA PRO A 7 13.10 -34.24 -16.72
C PRO A 7 13.17 -32.72 -16.75
N HIS A 8 13.97 -32.17 -15.84
CA HIS A 8 14.36 -30.77 -15.78
C HIS A 8 14.90 -30.32 -17.14
N HIS A 9 14.20 -29.41 -17.81
CA HIS A 9 14.76 -28.65 -18.93
C HIS A 9 15.83 -27.74 -18.32
N THR A 10 17.08 -27.99 -18.67
CA THR A 10 18.17 -27.05 -18.45
C THR A 10 17.87 -25.83 -19.31
N MET A 11 17.58 -24.70 -18.67
CA MET A 11 17.65 -23.40 -19.33
C MET A 11 19.12 -23.16 -19.61
N ASP A 12 19.53 -23.41 -20.85
CA ASP A 12 20.73 -22.80 -21.39
C ASP A 12 20.43 -21.29 -21.54
N ASP A 13 21.33 -20.49 -20.98
CA ASP A 13 21.38 -19.03 -21.12
C ASP A 13 21.62 -18.63 -22.60
N ASP A 14 21.24 -17.40 -22.94
CA ASP A 14 21.55 -16.63 -24.17
C ASP A 14 20.53 -16.62 -25.33
N ASP A 15 19.25 -16.30 -25.05
CA ASP A 15 18.42 -15.57 -26.03
C ASP A 15 18.47 -14.06 -25.69
N GLU A 16 19.56 -13.40 -26.09
CA GLU A 16 19.66 -11.94 -26.09
C GLU A 16 18.63 -11.43 -27.10
N ILE A 17 17.48 -10.94 -26.61
CA ILE A 17 16.41 -10.40 -27.45
C ILE A 17 16.99 -9.20 -28.21
N ASP A 18 17.13 -9.32 -29.52
CA ASP A 18 17.64 -8.27 -30.39
C ASP A 18 16.85 -6.97 -30.13
N GLU A 19 17.55 -5.88 -29.87
CA GLU A 19 16.98 -4.54 -29.63
C GLU A 19 16.03 -4.10 -30.77
N ALA A 20 16.27 -4.63 -31.99
CA ALA A 20 15.41 -4.49 -33.15
C ALA A 20 14.04 -5.18 -33.02
N GLU A 21 13.96 -6.33 -32.35
CA GLU A 21 12.71 -7.06 -32.09
C GLU A 21 11.87 -6.36 -31.01
N LEU A 22 12.54 -5.80 -30.00
CA LEU A 22 11.93 -4.94 -28.97
C LEU A 22 11.36 -3.64 -29.57
N LEU A 23 12.07 -3.02 -30.51
CA LEU A 23 11.60 -1.85 -31.28
C LEU A 23 10.45 -2.18 -32.24
N ALA A 24 10.45 -3.37 -32.84
CA ALA A 24 9.39 -3.82 -33.74
C ALA A 24 8.05 -4.01 -33.00
N LEU A 25 8.08 -4.47 -31.75
CA LEU A 25 6.89 -4.56 -30.88
C LEU A 25 6.33 -3.18 -30.52
N GLN A 26 7.17 -2.15 -30.41
CA GLN A 26 6.74 -0.76 -30.16
C GLN A 26 6.14 -0.07 -31.40
N GLY A 27 6.49 -0.54 -32.61
CA GLY A 27 6.05 0.03 -33.90
C GLY A 27 4.75 -0.52 -34.48
N GLY A 28 4.07 -1.44 -33.79
CA GLY A 28 2.83 -2.05 -34.27
C GLY A 28 1.68 -1.04 -34.35
N LYS A 29 1.20 -0.74 -35.57
CA LYS A 29 -0.06 0.01 -35.77
C LYS A 29 -1.19 -0.67 -34.98
N ARG A 30 -1.66 -0.05 -33.89
CA ARG A 30 -2.83 -0.54 -33.13
C ARG A 30 -3.97 -0.77 -34.12
N LYS A 31 -4.45 -2.02 -34.22
CA LYS A 31 -5.70 -2.32 -34.95
C LYS A 31 -6.77 -1.37 -34.41
N LYS A 32 -7.51 -0.70 -35.30
CA LYS A 32 -8.67 0.10 -34.92
C LYS A 32 -9.63 -0.83 -34.19
N GLU A 33 -9.70 -0.69 -32.88
CA GLU A 33 -10.56 -1.50 -32.04
C GLU A 33 -12.00 -1.11 -32.37
N TYR A 34 -12.75 -2.03 -32.97
CA TYR A 34 -14.16 -1.79 -33.27
C TYR A 34 -14.95 -1.93 -31.97
N VAL A 35 -15.38 -0.80 -31.41
CA VAL A 35 -16.22 -0.75 -30.22
C VAL A 35 -17.67 -0.56 -30.66
N ASN A 36 -18.53 -1.52 -30.33
CA ASN A 36 -19.97 -1.41 -30.61
C ASN A 36 -20.66 -0.64 -29.48
N GLU A 37 -20.56 0.68 -29.53
CA GLU A 37 -21.12 1.60 -28.53
C GLU A 37 -22.64 1.39 -28.33
N GLY A 38 -23.40 1.23 -29.42
CA GLY A 38 -24.85 1.05 -29.35
C GLY A 38 -25.28 -0.24 -28.63
N ALA A 39 -24.52 -1.33 -28.80
CA ALA A 39 -24.77 -2.56 -28.03
C ALA A 39 -24.39 -2.42 -26.55
N LEU A 40 -23.32 -1.67 -26.24
CA LEU A 40 -22.91 -1.39 -24.85
C LEU A 40 -23.96 -0.56 -24.12
N GLU A 41 -24.50 0.49 -24.74
CA GLU A 41 -25.56 1.31 -24.16
C GLU A 41 -26.85 0.51 -23.94
N LEU A 42 -27.25 -0.29 -24.92
CA LEU A 42 -28.42 -1.16 -24.80
C LEU A 42 -28.24 -2.15 -23.64
N LYS A 43 -27.05 -2.74 -23.50
CA LYS A 43 -26.78 -3.67 -22.41
C LYS A 43 -26.71 -2.98 -21.04
N LEU A 44 -26.13 -1.78 -20.97
CA LEU A 44 -26.12 -0.96 -19.76
C LEU A 44 -27.55 -0.69 -19.30
N LYS A 45 -28.42 -0.26 -20.21
CA LYS A 45 -29.84 0.00 -19.91
C LYS A 45 -30.56 -1.24 -19.39
N GLN A 46 -30.35 -2.40 -20.01
CA GLN A 46 -30.94 -3.66 -19.54
C GLN A 46 -30.49 -4.03 -18.11
N LEU A 47 -29.25 -3.73 -17.74
CA LEU A 47 -28.72 -4.03 -16.42
C LEU A 47 -29.21 -3.04 -15.34
N THR A 48 -29.47 -1.79 -15.73
CA THR A 48 -29.90 -0.73 -14.80
C THR A 48 -31.42 -0.54 -14.74
N GLU A 49 -32.20 -1.23 -15.56
CA GLU A 49 -33.66 -1.07 -15.68
C GLU A 49 -34.41 -1.28 -14.35
N ASN A 50 -33.92 -2.15 -13.48
CA ASN A 50 -34.56 -2.47 -12.20
C ASN A 50 -33.98 -1.67 -11.02
N ALA A 51 -33.17 -0.65 -11.27
CA ALA A 51 -32.60 0.17 -10.20
C ALA A 51 -33.72 0.92 -9.44
N ASN A 52 -33.54 1.05 -8.12
CA ASN A 52 -34.49 1.75 -7.28
C ASN A 52 -34.63 3.23 -7.72
N PRO A 53 -35.86 3.76 -7.90
CA PRO A 53 -36.05 5.15 -8.34
C PRO A 53 -35.67 6.18 -7.28
N ASP A 54 -35.64 5.79 -6.00
CA ASP A 54 -35.21 6.66 -4.91
C ASP A 54 -33.66 6.69 -4.86
N PRO A 55 -33.02 7.85 -5.11
CA PRO A 55 -31.57 7.94 -5.22
C PRO A 55 -30.84 7.58 -3.94
N ASP A 56 -31.46 7.75 -2.76
CA ASP A 56 -30.85 7.40 -1.49
C ASP A 56 -30.96 5.92 -1.20
N LYS A 57 -32.10 5.29 -1.54
CA LYS A 57 -32.25 3.84 -1.42
C LYS A 57 -31.41 3.08 -2.45
N ALA A 58 -31.39 3.56 -3.70
CA ALA A 58 -30.54 3.03 -4.76
C ALA A 58 -29.06 3.04 -4.37
N TRP A 59 -28.63 4.09 -3.67
CA TRP A 59 -27.29 4.16 -3.15
C TRP A 59 -27.06 3.25 -1.94
N LEU A 60 -27.99 3.14 -1.00
CA LEU A 60 -27.84 2.21 0.14
C LEU A 60 -27.70 0.75 -0.28
N GLU A 61 -28.31 0.35 -1.40
CA GLU A 61 -28.19 -0.99 -1.98
C GLU A 61 -26.79 -1.27 -2.58
N THR A 62 -26.10 -0.24 -3.04
CA THR A 62 -24.81 -0.37 -3.75
C THR A 62 -23.60 0.08 -2.93
N LEU A 63 -23.79 1.07 -2.05
CA LEU A 63 -22.79 1.78 -1.26
C LEU A 63 -21.58 2.28 -2.09
N ALA A 64 -21.78 2.45 -3.40
CA ALA A 64 -20.73 2.82 -4.33
C ALA A 64 -20.50 4.33 -4.28
N VAL A 65 -19.24 4.75 -4.16
CA VAL A 65 -18.82 6.14 -4.30
C VAL A 65 -17.80 6.22 -5.42
N THR A 66 -18.12 6.98 -6.45
CA THR A 66 -17.23 7.23 -7.57
C THR A 66 -16.47 8.53 -7.34
N SER A 67 -15.14 8.49 -7.48
CA SER A 67 -14.32 9.70 -7.45
C SER A 67 -14.65 10.58 -8.66
N THR A 68 -14.85 11.87 -8.43
CA THR A 68 -15.03 12.85 -9.51
C THR A 68 -13.72 13.23 -10.18
N GLU A 69 -12.61 13.13 -9.45
CA GLU A 69 -11.28 13.46 -9.94
C GLU A 69 -10.62 12.20 -10.50
N ARG A 70 -9.94 12.38 -11.65
CA ARG A 70 -9.08 11.35 -12.24
C ARG A 70 -7.86 11.17 -11.35
N LEU A 71 -7.45 9.93 -11.17
CA LEU A 71 -6.19 9.64 -10.51
C LEU A 71 -5.03 10.04 -11.44
N GLU A 72 -4.31 11.09 -11.06
CA GLU A 72 -3.10 11.54 -11.77
C GLU A 72 -1.87 10.96 -11.09
N LEU A 73 -1.06 10.24 -11.87
CA LEU A 73 0.22 9.68 -11.45
C LEU A 73 1.27 10.10 -12.47
N ASP A 74 2.34 10.75 -12.01
CA ASP A 74 3.46 11.16 -12.87
C ASP A 74 4.19 9.95 -13.48
N ASP A 75 4.40 8.93 -12.65
CA ASP A 75 5.02 7.66 -13.01
C ASP A 75 4.19 6.53 -12.42
N ALA A 76 3.74 5.63 -13.28
CA ALA A 76 2.94 4.48 -12.87
C ALA A 76 3.78 3.43 -12.12
N GLU A 77 5.11 3.41 -12.30
CA GLU A 77 6.03 2.46 -11.68
C GLU A 77 6.52 2.92 -10.28
N ASP A 78 6.28 4.18 -9.91
CA ASP A 78 6.54 4.67 -8.54
C ASP A 78 5.46 4.17 -7.59
N ASP A 79 5.71 3.00 -7.00
CA ASP A 79 4.79 2.32 -6.08
C ASP A 79 4.41 3.20 -4.89
N LEU A 80 5.35 3.95 -4.30
CA LEU A 80 5.07 4.74 -3.11
C LEU A 80 4.07 5.86 -3.40
N LYS A 81 4.24 6.56 -4.53
CA LYS A 81 3.30 7.60 -4.95
C LYS A 81 1.96 7.02 -5.36
N ARG A 82 1.97 5.89 -6.07
CA ARG A 82 0.76 5.17 -6.50
C ARG A 82 -0.08 4.73 -5.30
N GLU A 83 0.53 4.09 -4.31
CA GLU A 83 -0.15 3.66 -3.08
C GLU A 83 -0.71 4.84 -2.28
N LEU A 84 0.03 5.95 -2.21
CA LEU A 84 -0.45 7.17 -1.55
C LEU A 84 -1.65 7.78 -2.27
N ALA A 85 -1.67 7.76 -3.61
CA ALA A 85 -2.78 8.24 -4.40
C ALA A 85 -4.03 7.37 -4.21
N PHE A 86 -3.88 6.04 -4.22
CA PHE A 86 -4.97 5.10 -3.92
C PHE A 86 -5.52 5.30 -2.51
N TYR A 87 -4.64 5.48 -1.52
CA TYR A 87 -5.04 5.74 -0.15
C TYR A 87 -5.88 7.02 -0.04
N ASN A 88 -5.45 8.12 -0.67
CA ASN A 88 -6.18 9.38 -0.64
C ASN A 88 -7.54 9.30 -1.33
N GLN A 89 -7.62 8.59 -2.46
CA GLN A 89 -8.87 8.35 -3.16
C GLN A 89 -9.86 7.55 -2.30
N ALA A 90 -9.38 6.46 -1.66
CA ALA A 90 -10.19 5.66 -0.76
C ALA A 90 -10.67 6.47 0.46
N LEU A 91 -9.79 7.26 1.06
CA LEU A 91 -10.12 8.12 2.21
C LEU A 91 -11.18 9.17 1.85
N SER A 92 -11.08 9.78 0.68
CA SER A 92 -12.07 10.73 0.17
C SER A 92 -13.44 10.06 0.01
N ALA A 93 -13.47 8.88 -0.63
CA ALA A 93 -14.71 8.12 -0.83
C ALA A 93 -15.37 7.72 0.50
N VAL A 94 -14.59 7.30 1.50
CA VAL A 94 -15.10 6.95 2.84
C VAL A 94 -15.74 8.16 3.51
N LYS A 95 -15.12 9.35 3.45
CA LYS A 95 -15.69 10.57 4.05
C LYS A 95 -17.03 10.96 3.42
N VAL A 96 -17.14 10.84 2.09
CA VAL A 96 -18.38 11.09 1.36
C VAL A 96 -19.46 10.09 1.80
N ALA A 97 -19.12 8.80 1.87
CA ALA A 97 -20.04 7.75 2.32
C ALA A 97 -20.50 7.96 3.77
N GLN A 98 -19.58 8.28 4.70
CA GLN A 98 -19.91 8.56 6.11
C GLN A 98 -20.90 9.71 6.22
N THR A 99 -20.63 10.83 5.54
CA THR A 99 -21.53 12.01 5.54
C THR A 99 -22.92 11.65 5.03
N ARG A 100 -23.01 10.77 4.02
CA ARG A 100 -24.28 10.32 3.46
C ARG A 100 -25.02 9.36 4.39
N LEU A 101 -24.31 8.41 5.02
CA LEU A 101 -24.88 7.47 6.00
C LEU A 101 -25.42 8.20 7.23
N GLU A 102 -24.72 9.23 7.72
CA GLU A 102 -25.17 10.07 8.83
C GLU A 102 -26.48 10.80 8.49
N LYS A 103 -26.59 11.39 7.28
CA LYS A 103 -27.82 12.04 6.81
C LYS A 103 -29.01 11.06 6.73
N LEU A 104 -28.75 9.81 6.37
CA LEU A 104 -29.76 8.76 6.27
C LEU A 104 -30.05 8.07 7.60
N GLY A 105 -29.34 8.43 8.68
CA GLY A 105 -29.52 7.83 10.00
C GLY A 105 -29.04 6.38 10.09
N VAL A 106 -28.12 5.95 9.21
CA VAL A 106 -27.60 4.58 9.19
C VAL A 106 -26.31 4.50 10.02
N PRO A 107 -26.24 3.63 11.06
CA PRO A 107 -25.04 3.46 11.86
C PRO A 107 -23.94 2.79 11.02
N HIS A 108 -22.74 3.38 11.02
CA HIS A 108 -21.62 2.92 10.20
C HIS A 108 -20.37 2.53 11.01
N VAL A 109 -20.33 2.85 12.31
CA VAL A 109 -19.22 2.50 13.19
C VAL A 109 -19.50 1.15 13.84
N ARG A 110 -18.51 0.25 13.79
CA ARG A 110 -18.56 -1.03 14.51
C ARG A 110 -18.44 -0.77 16.03
N PRO A 111 -19.42 -1.15 16.85
CA PRO A 111 -19.30 -1.06 18.30
C PRO A 111 -18.21 -2.01 18.84
N ASP A 112 -17.52 -1.60 19.90
CA ASP A 112 -16.44 -2.41 20.51
C ASP A 112 -16.95 -3.73 21.12
N ASP A 113 -18.21 -3.76 21.56
CA ASP A 113 -18.87 -4.93 22.17
C ASP A 113 -19.58 -5.83 21.14
N TYR A 114 -19.42 -5.56 19.84
CA TYR A 114 -20.00 -6.39 18.78
C TYR A 114 -19.01 -7.48 18.31
N PHE A 115 -19.11 -8.65 18.94
CA PHE A 115 -18.30 -9.83 18.62
C PHE A 115 -18.93 -10.68 17.51
N ALA A 116 -18.59 -10.34 16.25
CA ALA A 116 -18.89 -11.13 15.07
C ALA A 116 -17.61 -11.73 14.47
N GLU A 117 -17.76 -12.71 13.57
CA GLU A 117 -16.63 -13.27 12.84
C GLU A 117 -15.95 -12.19 11.98
N MET A 118 -14.63 -12.05 12.16
CA MET A 118 -13.80 -11.12 11.40
C MET A 118 -13.06 -11.88 10.30
N VAL A 119 -12.73 -11.19 9.20
CA VAL A 119 -12.02 -11.78 8.03
C VAL A 119 -10.71 -12.48 8.41
N LYS A 120 -10.03 -12.00 9.46
CA LYS A 120 -8.80 -12.60 10.00
C LYS A 120 -9.03 -13.02 11.45
N SER A 121 -8.54 -14.22 11.80
CA SER A 121 -8.62 -14.73 13.18
C SER A 121 -7.72 -13.97 14.15
N ASP A 122 -8.10 -13.94 15.43
CA ASP A 122 -7.32 -13.30 16.50
C ASP A 122 -5.91 -13.89 16.61
N LYS A 123 -5.78 -15.21 16.42
CA LYS A 123 -4.48 -15.90 16.40
C LYS A 123 -3.57 -15.34 15.30
N HIS A 124 -4.13 -15.04 14.12
CA HIS A 124 -3.38 -14.41 13.03
C HIS A 124 -2.97 -12.99 13.39
N MET A 125 -3.91 -12.18 13.91
CA MET A 125 -3.63 -10.78 14.27
C MET A 125 -2.64 -10.65 15.44
N LEU A 126 -2.63 -11.60 16.38
CA LEU A 126 -1.63 -11.66 17.45
C LEU A 126 -0.22 -11.89 16.89
N LYS A 127 -0.08 -12.68 15.82
CA LYS A 127 1.21 -12.89 15.13
C LYS A 127 1.68 -11.60 14.46
N VAL A 128 0.78 -10.86 13.80
CA VAL A 128 1.09 -9.55 13.20
C VAL A 128 1.53 -8.57 14.29
N LYS A 129 0.77 -8.45 15.38
CA LYS A 129 1.11 -7.60 16.52
C LYS A 129 2.49 -7.92 17.10
N ARG A 130 2.80 -9.20 17.29
CA ARG A 130 4.12 -9.63 17.78
C ARG A 130 5.25 -9.19 16.85
N ARG A 131 5.08 -9.28 15.53
CA ARG A 131 6.08 -8.82 14.55
C ARG A 131 6.31 -7.31 14.66
N MET A 132 5.24 -6.51 14.75
CA MET A 132 5.36 -5.05 14.89
C MET A 132 6.11 -4.66 16.18
N VAL A 133 5.77 -5.30 17.31
CA VAL A 133 6.45 -5.03 18.59
C VAL A 133 7.93 -5.41 18.53
N ASN A 134 8.26 -6.57 17.94
CA ASN A 134 9.65 -6.99 17.79
C ASN A 134 10.46 -6.02 16.90
N GLN A 135 9.89 -5.59 15.76
CA GLN A 135 10.55 -4.60 14.89
C GLN A 135 10.78 -3.27 15.62
N GLN A 136 9.78 -2.79 16.37
CA GLN A 136 9.93 -1.57 17.16
C GLN A 136 11.04 -1.71 18.21
N GLN A 137 11.12 -2.86 18.87
CA GLN A 137 12.14 -3.15 19.87
C GLN A 137 13.54 -3.19 19.24
N GLU A 138 13.69 -3.84 18.08
CA GLU A 138 14.96 -3.88 17.34
C GLU A 138 15.44 -2.48 16.94
N ILE A 139 14.53 -1.59 16.50
CA ILE A 139 14.87 -0.20 16.18
C ILE A 139 15.38 0.53 17.43
N ILE A 140 14.66 0.42 18.55
CA ILE A 140 15.04 1.06 19.82
C ILE A 140 16.42 0.57 20.26
N GLU A 141 16.66 -0.74 20.25
CA GLU A 141 17.94 -1.32 20.64
C GLU A 141 19.09 -0.85 19.75
N GLN A 142 18.84 -0.70 18.44
CA GLN A 142 19.84 -0.15 17.53
C GLN A 142 20.15 1.33 17.83
N GLU A 143 19.14 2.14 18.11
CA GLU A 143 19.31 3.54 18.50
C GLU A 143 20.04 3.68 19.82
N GLU A 144 19.68 2.89 20.83
CA GLU A 144 20.36 2.85 22.12
C GLU A 144 21.82 2.43 21.96
N ARG A 145 22.11 1.42 21.14
CA ARG A 145 23.47 0.98 20.85
C ARG A 145 24.29 2.09 20.17
N ARG A 146 23.70 2.84 19.24
CA ARG A 146 24.34 4.01 18.60
C ARG A 146 24.62 5.10 19.64
N LYS A 147 23.65 5.42 20.50
CA LYS A 147 23.80 6.41 21.59
C LYS A 147 24.87 6.01 22.60
N GLN A 148 24.90 4.74 23.01
CA GLN A 148 25.93 4.22 23.92
C GLN A 148 27.33 4.32 23.30
N LYS A 149 27.49 4.02 22.00
CA LYS A 149 28.78 4.18 21.30
C LYS A 149 29.20 5.65 21.25
N ALA A 150 28.28 6.56 20.93
CA ALA A 150 28.54 8.01 20.91
C ALA A 150 28.96 8.52 22.30
N ASN A 151 28.23 8.15 23.35
CA ASN A 151 28.54 8.52 24.73
C ASN A 151 29.91 8.00 25.17
N LYS A 152 30.29 6.76 24.80
CA LYS A 152 31.62 6.22 25.08
C LYS A 152 32.73 7.01 24.38
N LYS A 153 32.52 7.43 23.13
CA LYS A 153 33.48 8.26 22.38
C LYS A 153 33.64 9.65 23.01
N PHE A 154 32.52 10.31 23.28
CA PHE A 154 32.51 11.64 23.89
C PHE A 154 33.11 11.62 25.30
N GLY A 155 32.77 10.62 26.12
CA GLY A 155 33.35 10.45 27.47
C GLY A 155 34.87 10.34 27.43
N LYS A 156 35.44 9.60 26.47
CA LYS A 156 36.90 9.52 26.29
C LYS A 156 37.52 10.87 25.88
N GLN A 157 36.85 11.63 25.03
CA GLN A 157 37.30 12.96 24.61
C GLN A 157 37.28 13.94 25.79
N VAL A 158 36.17 14.00 26.54
CA VAL A 158 36.04 14.85 27.73
C VAL A 158 37.11 14.51 28.77
N GLN A 159 37.37 13.22 29.00
CA GLN A 159 38.45 12.81 29.91
C GLN A 159 39.84 13.30 29.44
N ARG A 160 40.14 13.23 28.14
CA ARG A 160 41.40 13.75 27.58
C ARG A 160 41.51 15.28 27.69
N GLU A 161 40.44 15.99 27.38
CA GLU A 161 40.39 17.46 27.45
C GLU A 161 40.54 17.95 28.89
N THR A 162 39.82 17.33 29.84
CA THR A 162 39.91 17.67 31.27
C THR A 162 41.30 17.40 31.85
N LEU A 163 41.96 16.30 31.46
CA LEU A 163 43.35 16.03 31.87
C LEU A 163 44.32 17.07 31.29
N THR A 164 44.17 17.42 30.02
CA THR A 164 45.00 18.45 29.35
C THR A 164 44.82 19.81 30.03
N ALA A 165 43.58 20.21 30.30
CA ALA A 165 43.27 21.47 30.98
C ALA A 165 43.87 21.54 32.40
N ARG A 166 43.77 20.44 33.17
CA ARG A 166 44.40 20.36 34.51
C ARG A 166 45.92 20.44 34.45
N ALA A 167 46.55 19.81 33.46
CA ALA A 167 48.00 19.88 33.29
C ALA A 167 48.47 21.29 32.91
N GLN A 168 47.72 22.01 32.06
CA GLN A 168 47.99 23.40 31.72
C GLN A 168 47.84 24.34 32.93
N GLN A 169 46.83 24.13 33.77
CA GLN A 169 46.66 24.90 35.02
C GLN A 169 47.82 24.72 36.00
N LYS A 170 48.40 23.52 36.10
CA LYS A 170 49.54 23.25 37.00
C LYS A 170 50.88 23.81 36.51
N LYS A 171 50.99 24.16 35.23
CA LYS A 171 52.20 24.76 34.62
C LYS A 171 52.23 26.30 34.70
N ARG A 172 51.09 26.92 35.05
CA ARG A 172 51.00 28.34 35.39
C ARG A 172 51.25 28.51 36.88
#